data_AF-A0A382T9I4-F1
#
_entry.id   AF-A0A382T9I4-F1
#
_cell.length_a   1.000
_cell.length_b   1.000
_cell.length_c   1.000
_cell.angle_alpha   90.00
_cell.angle_beta   90.00
_cell.angle_gamma   90.00
#
_symmetry.space_group_name_H-M   'P 1'
#
loop_
_entity.id
_entity.type
_entity.pdbx_description
1 polymer ?
#
loop_
_entity_poly.entity_id
_entity_poly.type
_entity_poly.pdbx_seq_one_letter_code
_entity_poly.pdbx_strand_id
1 'polypeptide(L)'
;RDRRAEELGAKLIVRTVDEAFEKGLATPTPGQVSRNQLQIPVLLGAIEEFQFDCCTGGARRDEEKARAKERFFSFRDAFGQWDPKNQRPEIWNLYNARLNPGENMRVFPLSNWTETDVWEYIQQEELEVPKIYFSHERECFRRGGQWLPVPPRPGNGKADPYEGARPTEQEEHRRMVCRVRTIADMISTGMIESPAESIDDIIAEVAAARVTERGTRADDKASEAAMEDRKKAGYF
;
A
#
# COMPACT_ATOMS: atom_id res chain seq x y z
N ARG A 1 -14.43 -0.46 3.76
CA ARG A 1 -14.32 0.89 3.15
C ARG A 1 -15.66 1.59 3.18
N ASP A 2 -16.64 1.19 2.37
CA ASP A 2 -17.91 1.92 2.19
C ASP A 2 -18.69 2.07 3.51
N ARG A 3 -18.86 0.97 4.25
CA ARG A 3 -19.46 0.97 5.60
C ARG A 3 -18.84 2.02 6.53
N ARG A 4 -17.51 2.11 6.57
CA ARG A 4 -16.79 3.03 7.47
C ARG A 4 -16.93 4.49 7.03
N ALA A 5 -16.96 4.75 5.72
CA ALA A 5 -17.21 6.09 5.21
C ALA A 5 -18.61 6.59 5.58
N GLU A 6 -19.61 5.70 5.50
CA GLU A 6 -20.99 5.97 5.91
C GLU A 6 -21.10 6.24 7.42
N GLU A 7 -20.53 5.39 8.27
CA GLU A 7 -20.48 5.58 9.73
C GLU A 7 -19.88 6.92 10.15
N LEU A 8 -18.86 7.39 9.42
CA LEU A 8 -18.18 8.66 9.70
C LEU A 8 -18.87 9.88 9.07
N GLY A 9 -19.92 9.67 8.26
CA GLY A 9 -20.53 10.75 7.47
C GLY A 9 -19.55 11.39 6.47
N ALA A 10 -18.50 10.65 6.08
CA ALA A 10 -17.42 11.15 5.26
C ALA A 10 -17.74 11.01 3.76
N LYS A 11 -17.32 12.00 2.96
CA LYS A 11 -17.39 11.91 1.50
C LYS A 11 -16.28 10.99 0.98
N LEU A 12 -16.66 9.78 0.56
CA LEU A 12 -15.75 8.85 -0.10
C LEU A 12 -15.68 9.11 -1.61
N ILE A 13 -14.53 9.60 -2.08
CA ILE A 13 -14.26 9.78 -3.51
C ILE A 13 -13.50 8.54 -4.02
N VAL A 14 -14.04 7.89 -5.05
CA VAL A 14 -13.44 6.68 -5.65
C VAL A 14 -13.02 7.00 -7.07
N ARG A 15 -11.76 6.67 -7.41
CA ARG A 15 -11.23 6.68 -8.78
C ARG A 15 -10.64 5.33 -9.08
N THR A 16 -10.84 4.83 -10.29
CA THR A 16 -10.42 3.49 -10.68
C THR A 16 -9.41 3.51 -11.83
N VAL A 17 -8.65 2.41 -11.97
CA VAL A 17 -7.72 2.22 -13.09
C VAL A 17 -8.48 2.17 -14.42
N ASP A 18 -9.66 1.56 -14.44
CA ASP A 18 -10.46 1.44 -15.66
C ASP A 18 -10.95 2.83 -16.13
N GLU A 19 -11.38 3.70 -15.21
CA GLU A 19 -11.66 5.12 -15.52
C GLU A 19 -10.43 5.87 -16.04
N ALA A 20 -9.24 5.58 -15.51
CA ALA A 20 -8.00 6.19 -15.98
C ALA A 20 -7.62 5.73 -17.40
N PHE A 21 -7.97 4.50 -17.79
CA PHE A 21 -7.83 4.06 -19.18
C PHE A 21 -8.79 4.80 -20.11
N GLU A 22 -10.07 4.94 -19.72
CA GLU A 22 -11.08 5.66 -20.51
C GLU A 22 -10.70 7.13 -20.72
N LYS A 23 -10.09 7.76 -19.70
CA LYS A 23 -9.60 9.14 -19.75
C LYS A 23 -8.22 9.30 -20.42
N GLY A 24 -7.56 8.20 -20.82
CA GLY A 24 -6.23 8.23 -21.42
C GLY A 24 -5.10 8.65 -20.45
N LEU A 25 -5.35 8.60 -19.13
CA LEU A 25 -4.38 8.94 -18.09
C LEU A 25 -3.38 7.80 -17.83
N ALA A 26 -3.82 6.56 -18.07
CA ALA A 26 -3.01 5.36 -17.91
C ALA A 26 -3.06 4.53 -19.19
N THR A 27 -1.99 3.78 -19.46
CA THR A 27 -1.97 2.79 -20.53
C THR A 27 -1.50 1.45 -19.97
N PRO A 28 -2.16 0.33 -20.34
CA PRO A 28 -1.71 -0.98 -19.90
C PRO A 28 -0.35 -1.28 -20.52
N THR A 29 0.63 -1.63 -19.68
CA THR A 29 1.95 -2.05 -20.14
C THR A 29 1.87 -3.51 -20.62
N PRO A 30 2.19 -3.81 -21.88
CA PRO A 30 2.13 -5.18 -22.40
C PRO A 30 2.95 -6.15 -21.54
N GLY A 31 2.34 -7.25 -21.12
CA GLY A 31 2.98 -8.30 -20.30
C GLY A 31 3.08 -8.01 -18.80
N GLN A 32 2.68 -6.83 -18.33
CA GLN A 32 2.67 -6.50 -16.90
C GLN A 32 1.35 -6.90 -16.25
N VAL A 33 1.41 -7.87 -15.33
CA VAL A 33 0.22 -8.37 -14.64
C VAL A 33 -0.16 -7.51 -13.42
N SER A 34 0.83 -6.90 -12.75
CA SER A 34 0.60 -6.04 -11.58
C SER A 34 0.07 -4.67 -11.99
N ARG A 35 -1.11 -4.31 -11.45
CA ARG A 35 -1.73 -2.99 -11.64
C ARG A 35 -1.14 -1.91 -10.72
N ASN A 36 -0.13 -2.22 -9.91
CA ASN A 36 0.38 -1.30 -8.89
C ASN A 36 0.91 0.03 -9.48
N GLN A 37 1.62 -0.02 -10.60
CA GLN A 37 2.12 1.20 -11.26
C GLN A 37 0.99 2.06 -11.84
N LEU A 38 -0.12 1.45 -12.24
CA LEU A 38 -1.29 2.15 -12.79
C LEU A 38 -2.03 2.97 -11.74
N GLN A 39 -1.75 2.77 -10.44
CA GLN A 39 -2.34 3.57 -9.37
C GLN A 39 -1.79 5.00 -9.34
N ILE A 40 -0.56 5.22 -9.82
CA ILE A 40 0.09 6.54 -9.85
C ILE A 40 -0.69 7.53 -10.72
N PRO A 41 -0.96 7.27 -12.02
CA PRO A 41 -1.72 8.20 -12.85
C PRO A 41 -3.17 8.39 -12.35
N VAL A 42 -3.78 7.38 -11.72
CA VAL A 42 -5.11 7.50 -11.11
C VAL A 42 -5.09 8.50 -9.94
N LEU A 43 -4.09 8.40 -9.06
CA LEU A 43 -3.93 9.33 -7.94
C LEU A 43 -3.65 10.75 -8.41
N LEU A 44 -2.72 10.92 -9.35
CA LEU A 44 -2.38 12.24 -9.91
C LEU A 44 -3.61 12.88 -10.58
N GLY A 45 -4.35 12.13 -11.39
CA GLY A 45 -5.58 12.60 -12.02
C GLY A 45 -6.66 12.98 -11.00
N ALA A 46 -6.77 12.26 -9.88
CA ALA A 46 -7.70 12.63 -8.81
C ALA A 46 -7.29 13.93 -8.12
N ILE A 47 -6.01 14.12 -7.84
CA ILE A 47 -5.49 15.33 -7.20
C ILE A 47 -5.72 16.55 -8.09
N GLU A 48 -5.46 16.41 -9.38
CA GLU A 48 -5.73 17.45 -10.37
C GLU A 48 -7.24 17.72 -10.48
N GLU A 49 -8.08 16.70 -10.59
CA GLU A 49 -9.53 16.86 -10.71
C GLU A 49 -10.15 17.64 -9.54
N PHE A 50 -9.70 17.35 -8.32
CA PHE A 50 -10.25 17.95 -7.10
C PHE A 50 -9.44 19.13 -6.56
N GLN A 51 -8.31 19.45 -7.19
CA GLN A 51 -7.40 20.52 -6.79
C GLN A 51 -6.96 20.37 -5.32
N PHE A 52 -6.61 19.15 -4.91
CA PHE A 52 -6.10 18.90 -3.56
C PHE A 52 -4.68 19.44 -3.41
N ASP A 53 -4.46 20.34 -2.47
CA ASP A 53 -3.15 20.92 -2.12
C ASP A 53 -2.41 20.09 -1.07
N CYS A 54 -3.13 19.31 -0.26
CA CYS A 54 -2.57 18.46 0.79
C CYS A 54 -3.22 17.07 0.78
N CYS A 55 -2.42 16.02 0.59
CA CYS A 55 -2.88 14.63 0.67
C CYS A 55 -2.21 13.93 1.85
N THR A 56 -3.01 13.42 2.77
CA THR A 56 -2.50 12.65 3.91
C THR A 56 -2.33 11.18 3.52
N GLY A 57 -1.21 10.58 3.91
CA GLY A 57 -0.89 9.18 3.66
C GLY A 57 -0.49 8.47 4.95
N GLY A 58 -0.81 7.18 5.04
CA GLY A 58 -0.47 6.33 6.20
C GLY A 58 0.93 5.72 6.15
N ALA A 59 1.84 6.24 5.32
CA ALA A 59 3.18 5.69 5.18
C ALA A 59 4.02 5.90 6.44
N ARG A 60 4.86 4.92 6.78
CA ARG A 60 5.74 4.96 7.95
C ARG A 60 7.17 4.60 7.58
N ARG A 61 8.14 5.08 8.36
CA ARG A 61 9.57 4.88 8.07
C ARG A 61 10.04 3.45 8.32
N ASP A 62 9.39 2.72 9.22
CA ASP A 62 9.74 1.35 9.59
C ASP A 62 9.24 0.29 8.59
N GLU A 63 8.24 0.64 7.76
CA GLU A 63 7.61 -0.28 6.80
C GLU A 63 8.60 -0.92 5.83
N GLU A 64 9.57 -0.13 5.35
CA GLU A 64 10.54 -0.53 4.33
C GLU A 64 11.81 0.35 4.40
N LYS A 65 12.98 -0.24 4.18
CA LYS A 65 14.28 0.45 4.29
C LYS A 65 14.38 1.77 3.51
N ALA A 66 13.84 1.79 2.29
CA ALA A 66 13.90 2.96 1.43
C ALA A 66 13.09 4.15 1.99
N ARG A 67 12.14 3.89 2.90
CA ARG A 67 11.33 4.92 3.58
C ARG A 67 12.02 5.55 4.79
N ALA A 68 13.17 5.04 5.23
CA ALA A 68 13.85 5.54 6.43
C ALA A 68 14.25 7.03 6.35
N LYS A 69 14.42 7.56 5.14
CA LYS A 69 14.77 8.97 4.87
C LYS A 69 13.54 9.84 4.53
N GLU A 70 12.33 9.32 4.66
CA GLU A 70 11.11 10.08 4.38
C GLU A 70 10.90 11.21 5.38
N ARG A 71 10.38 12.31 4.85
CA ARG A 71 9.97 13.49 5.61
C ARG A 71 8.52 13.38 6.03
N PHE A 72 8.11 14.19 7.00
CA PHE A 72 6.71 14.33 7.36
C PHE A 72 5.93 15.00 6.21
N PHE A 73 6.54 15.99 5.57
CA PHE A 73 6.04 16.71 4.40
C PHE A 73 6.89 16.40 3.17
N SER A 74 6.25 15.90 2.12
CA SER A 74 6.85 15.64 0.81
C SER A 74 6.21 16.57 -0.22
N PHE A 75 6.94 17.61 -0.62
CA PHE A 75 6.48 18.64 -1.55
C PHE A 75 6.50 18.12 -2.99
N ARG A 76 5.47 18.49 -3.74
CA ARG A 76 5.27 18.17 -5.15
C ARG A 76 5.10 19.44 -5.95
N ASP A 77 5.67 19.45 -7.16
CA ASP A 77 5.42 20.54 -8.10
C ASP A 77 4.01 20.49 -8.69
N ALA A 78 3.70 21.41 -9.60
CA ALA A 78 2.39 21.50 -10.26
C ALA A 78 2.02 20.28 -11.12
N PHE A 79 3.00 19.45 -11.47
CA PHE A 79 2.80 18.19 -12.21
C PHE A 79 2.79 16.96 -11.28
N GLY A 80 2.87 17.17 -9.97
CA GLY A 80 2.91 16.10 -8.98
C GLY A 80 4.29 15.43 -8.81
N GLN A 81 5.34 15.97 -9.44
CA GLN A 81 6.68 15.40 -9.37
C GLN A 81 7.41 15.80 -8.10
N TRP A 82 8.36 14.97 -7.68
CA TRP A 82 9.20 15.21 -6.51
C TRP A 82 10.59 15.73 -6.90
N ASP A 83 10.99 16.85 -6.30
CA ASP A 83 12.35 17.40 -6.41
C ASP A 83 13.02 17.39 -5.02
N PRO A 84 14.20 16.76 -4.86
CA PRO A 84 14.95 16.76 -3.61
C PRO A 84 15.30 18.17 -3.11
N LYS A 85 15.53 19.15 -4.00
CA LYS A 85 15.91 20.52 -3.66
C LYS A 85 14.76 21.34 -3.07
N ASN A 86 13.52 20.97 -3.40
CA ASN A 86 12.33 21.65 -2.90
C ASN A 86 11.87 21.12 -1.53
N GLN A 87 12.52 20.06 -1.04
CA GLN A 87 12.22 19.49 0.28
C GLN A 87 12.82 20.35 1.39
N ARG A 88 12.04 20.52 2.47
CA ARG A 88 12.35 21.49 3.52
C ARG A 88 12.87 20.79 4.77
N PRO A 89 13.85 21.37 5.48
CA PRO A 89 14.24 20.90 6.80
C PRO A 89 13.04 20.93 7.76
N GLU A 90 12.90 19.86 8.56
CA GLU A 90 11.89 19.71 9.60
C GLU A 90 12.63 19.73 10.93
N ILE A 91 12.68 20.89 11.59
CA ILE A 91 13.43 21.07 12.83
C ILE A 91 12.44 21.09 14.00
N TRP A 92 12.65 20.21 14.98
CA TRP A 92 11.69 19.95 16.06
C TRP A 92 10.32 19.56 15.51
N ASN A 93 9.27 20.23 15.97
CA ASN A 93 7.89 20.12 15.49
C ASN A 93 7.46 21.37 14.71
N LEU A 94 8.43 22.09 14.11
CA LEU A 94 8.16 23.26 13.28
C LEU A 94 8.19 22.85 11.80
N TYR A 95 7.04 23.01 11.15
CA TYR A 95 6.85 22.62 9.76
C TYR A 95 6.57 23.84 8.89
N ASN A 96 7.27 23.93 7.76
CA ASN A 96 6.99 24.95 6.74
C ASN A 96 6.11 24.34 5.64
N ALA A 97 4.79 24.51 5.75
CA ALA A 97 3.79 23.96 4.82
C ALA A 97 3.35 24.96 3.71
N ARG A 98 4.09 26.05 3.45
CA ARG A 98 3.72 27.01 2.40
C ARG A 98 3.77 26.37 1.01
N LEU A 99 2.78 26.61 0.15
CA LEU A 99 2.78 26.12 -1.23
C LEU A 99 2.70 27.29 -2.21
N ASN A 100 3.31 27.15 -3.38
CA ASN A 100 3.01 28.01 -4.52
C ASN A 100 1.70 27.55 -5.19
N PRO A 101 1.04 28.43 -5.97
CA PRO A 101 -0.14 28.03 -6.73
C PRO A 101 0.14 26.81 -7.63
N GLY A 102 -0.73 25.80 -7.55
CA GLY A 102 -0.62 24.55 -8.30
C GLY A 102 0.24 23.47 -7.64
N GLU A 103 1.11 23.82 -6.69
CA GLU A 103 1.86 22.81 -5.91
C GLU A 103 0.94 22.07 -4.96
N ASN A 104 1.35 20.85 -4.60
CA ASN A 104 0.69 20.07 -3.56
C ASN A 104 1.73 19.38 -2.68
N MET A 105 1.28 18.79 -1.58
CA MET A 105 2.13 18.04 -0.66
C MET A 105 1.52 16.69 -0.29
N ARG A 106 2.39 15.74 0.05
CA ARG A 106 2.03 14.53 0.80
C ARG A 106 2.45 14.70 2.25
N VAL A 107 1.55 14.37 3.16
CA VAL A 107 1.78 14.47 4.60
C VAL A 107 1.63 13.10 5.24
N PHE A 108 2.58 12.71 6.09
CA PHE A 108 2.62 11.39 6.71
C PHE A 108 2.57 11.50 8.25
N PRO A 109 1.37 11.68 8.84
CA PRO A 109 1.22 11.86 10.29
C PRO A 109 1.79 10.72 11.14
N LEU A 110 1.82 9.52 10.58
CA LEU A 110 2.29 8.31 11.26
C LEU A 110 3.77 8.03 10.99
N SER A 111 4.54 8.94 10.37
CA SER A 111 5.89 8.62 9.88
C SER A 111 6.83 8.02 10.93
N ASN A 112 6.64 8.41 12.19
CA ASN A 112 7.45 7.98 13.33
C ASN A 112 6.87 6.78 14.10
N TRP A 113 5.70 6.30 13.71
CA TRP A 113 5.06 5.13 14.31
C TRP A 113 5.66 3.85 13.75
N THR A 114 5.83 2.87 14.61
CA THR A 114 6.18 1.49 14.27
C THR A 114 4.92 0.65 14.07
N GLU A 115 5.07 -0.56 13.53
CA GLU A 115 3.93 -1.49 13.41
C GLU A 115 3.35 -1.84 14.78
N THR A 116 4.20 -1.94 15.81
CA THR A 116 3.78 -2.14 17.19
C THR A 116 2.91 -0.99 17.67
N ASP A 117 3.33 0.27 17.46
CA ASP A 117 2.56 1.45 17.88
C ASP A 117 1.16 1.46 17.23
N VAL A 118 1.06 1.05 15.96
CA VAL A 118 -0.23 0.95 15.24
C VAL A 118 -1.15 -0.09 15.89
N TRP A 119 -0.64 -1.29 16.19
CA TRP A 119 -1.45 -2.34 16.81
C TRP A 119 -1.82 -2.05 18.26
N GLU A 120 -0.90 -1.47 19.04
CA GLU A 120 -1.18 -1.03 20.41
C GLU A 120 -2.25 0.07 20.42
N TYR A 121 -2.21 1.01 19.49
CA TYR A 121 -3.25 2.03 19.38
C TYR A 121 -4.60 1.46 18.96
N ILE A 122 -4.61 0.52 18.02
CA ILE A 122 -5.83 -0.23 17.64
C ILE A 122 -6.43 -0.93 18.85
N GLN A 123 -5.60 -1.54 19.70
CA GLN A 123 -6.06 -2.18 20.93
C GLN A 123 -6.61 -1.17 21.93
N GLN A 124 -5.86 -0.11 22.23
CA GLN A 124 -6.21 0.90 23.23
C GLN A 124 -7.51 1.65 22.90
N GLU A 125 -7.70 1.97 21.62
CA GLU A 125 -8.88 2.69 21.12
C GLU A 125 -10.00 1.75 20.65
N GLU A 126 -9.84 0.43 20.85
CA GLU A 126 -10.81 -0.60 20.48
C GLU A 126 -11.27 -0.52 19.01
N LEU A 127 -10.33 -0.25 18.09
CA LEU A 127 -10.62 -0.04 16.67
C LEU A 127 -10.94 -1.35 15.96
N GLU A 128 -12.00 -1.34 15.14
CA GLU A 128 -12.31 -2.48 14.28
C GLU A 128 -11.28 -2.63 13.16
N VAL A 129 -10.77 -3.86 12.99
CA VAL A 129 -9.83 -4.22 11.92
C VAL A 129 -10.46 -5.25 10.97
N PRO A 130 -10.23 -5.15 9.65
CA PRO A 130 -10.69 -6.18 8.70
C PRO A 130 -10.20 -7.58 9.07
N LYS A 131 -11.10 -8.57 9.01
CA LYS A 131 -10.80 -9.94 9.45
C LYS A 131 -9.60 -10.59 8.76
N ILE A 132 -9.24 -10.15 7.56
CA ILE A 132 -8.13 -10.70 6.77
C ILE A 132 -6.76 -10.54 7.47
N TYR A 133 -6.63 -9.60 8.40
CA TYR A 133 -5.39 -9.41 9.18
C TYR A 133 -5.18 -10.49 10.25
N PHE A 134 -6.22 -11.23 10.64
CA PHE A 134 -6.12 -12.42 11.48
C PHE A 134 -5.87 -13.66 10.61
N SER A 135 -5.53 -14.76 11.25
CA SER A 135 -5.20 -16.00 10.58
C SER A 135 -6.42 -16.69 9.96
N HIS A 136 -6.25 -17.17 8.73
CA HIS A 136 -7.20 -18.00 8.01
C HIS A 136 -6.47 -19.16 7.36
N GLU A 137 -7.17 -20.26 7.17
CA GLU A 137 -6.67 -21.33 6.34
C GLU A 137 -6.79 -20.95 4.86
N ARG A 138 -5.68 -21.03 4.10
CA ARG A 138 -5.64 -20.69 2.68
C ARG A 138 -4.77 -21.67 1.91
N GLU A 139 -5.22 -22.00 0.70
CA GLU A 139 -4.34 -22.57 -0.32
C GLU A 139 -3.39 -21.50 -0.82
N CYS A 140 -2.09 -21.75 -0.71
CA CYS A 140 -1.04 -20.82 -1.09
C CYS A 140 -0.03 -21.50 -2.01
N PHE A 141 0.65 -20.70 -2.82
CA PHE A 141 1.75 -21.15 -3.67
C PHE A 141 2.98 -20.27 -3.50
N ARG A 142 4.17 -20.82 -3.75
CA ARG A 142 5.44 -20.12 -3.52
C ARG A 142 6.01 -19.56 -4.83
N ARG A 143 6.08 -18.22 -4.92
CA ARG A 143 6.66 -17.50 -6.06
C ARG A 143 7.61 -16.42 -5.55
N GLY A 144 8.81 -16.32 -6.14
CA GLY A 144 9.77 -15.27 -5.77
C GLY A 144 10.16 -15.28 -4.28
N GLY A 145 10.12 -16.45 -3.63
CA GLY A 145 10.41 -16.62 -2.20
C GLY A 145 9.32 -16.13 -1.24
N GLN A 146 8.11 -15.87 -1.72
CA GLN A 146 6.94 -15.48 -0.92
C GLN A 146 5.80 -16.46 -1.13
N TRP A 147 4.97 -16.63 -0.12
CA TRP A 147 3.69 -17.33 -0.23
C TRP A 147 2.64 -16.37 -0.75
N LEU A 148 1.94 -16.75 -1.81
CA LEU A 148 0.83 -15.99 -2.40
C LEU A 148 -0.45 -16.82 -2.31
N PRO A 149 -1.61 -16.21 -2.09
CA PRO A 149 -2.87 -16.94 -2.06
C PRO A 149 -3.26 -17.42 -3.47
N VAL A 150 -3.78 -18.63 -3.58
CA VAL A 150 -4.39 -19.10 -4.83
C VAL A 150 -5.66 -18.29 -5.10
N PRO A 151 -5.77 -17.58 -6.25
CA PRO A 151 -6.96 -16.80 -6.56
C PRO A 151 -8.20 -17.68 -6.76
N PRO A 152 -9.40 -17.25 -6.32
CA PRO A 152 -10.63 -17.99 -6.59
C PRO A 152 -10.81 -18.15 -8.10
N ARG A 153 -11.41 -19.26 -8.53
CA ARG A 153 -11.76 -19.43 -9.95
C ARG A 153 -12.83 -18.41 -10.35
N PRO A 154 -12.76 -17.82 -11.56
CA PRO A 154 -13.83 -16.96 -12.04
C PRO A 154 -15.15 -17.75 -12.08
N GLY A 155 -16.25 -17.06 -11.79
CA GLY A 155 -17.59 -17.62 -11.99
C GLY A 155 -17.87 -17.89 -13.47
N ASN A 156 -18.79 -18.82 -13.74
CA ASN A 156 -19.11 -19.31 -15.09
C ASN A 156 -19.26 -18.16 -16.11
N GLY A 157 -18.37 -18.16 -17.13
CA GLY A 157 -18.43 -17.25 -18.28
C GLY A 157 -17.72 -15.90 -18.13
N LYS A 158 -17.11 -15.59 -16.98
CA LYS A 158 -16.31 -14.37 -16.82
C LYS A 158 -14.85 -14.65 -17.18
N ALA A 159 -14.22 -13.68 -17.86
CA ALA A 159 -12.77 -13.68 -18.04
C ALA A 159 -12.08 -13.73 -16.67
N ASP A 160 -11.00 -14.49 -16.59
CA ASP A 160 -10.25 -14.64 -15.36
C ASP A 160 -9.33 -13.42 -15.15
N PRO A 161 -9.58 -12.57 -14.14
CA PRO A 161 -8.73 -11.40 -13.90
C PRO A 161 -7.31 -11.79 -13.47
N TYR A 162 -7.07 -13.07 -13.14
CA TYR A 162 -5.80 -13.58 -12.64
C TYR A 162 -5.11 -14.55 -13.61
N GLU A 163 -5.58 -14.72 -14.85
CA GLU A 163 -5.09 -15.72 -15.81
C GLU A 163 -3.55 -15.75 -15.91
N GLY A 164 -2.91 -14.58 -16.02
CA GLY A 164 -1.45 -14.45 -16.10
C GLY A 164 -0.70 -14.50 -14.76
N ALA A 165 -1.40 -14.57 -13.63
CA ALA A 165 -0.83 -14.62 -12.29
C ALA A 165 -1.15 -15.90 -11.51
N ARG A 166 -1.97 -16.81 -12.06
CA ARG A 166 -2.28 -18.09 -11.42
C ARG A 166 -1.03 -18.93 -11.18
N PRO A 167 -1.07 -19.86 -10.21
CA PRO A 167 0.03 -20.76 -9.98
C PRO A 167 0.21 -21.73 -11.14
N THR A 168 1.47 -22.10 -11.40
CA THR A 168 1.88 -23.16 -12.32
C THR A 168 2.05 -24.48 -11.58
N GLU A 169 2.17 -25.58 -12.32
CA GLU A 169 2.40 -26.92 -11.75
C GLU A 169 3.78 -27.07 -11.08
N GLN A 170 4.74 -26.21 -11.43
CA GLN A 170 6.12 -26.26 -10.92
C GLN A 170 6.29 -25.50 -9.60
N GLU A 171 5.34 -24.65 -9.24
CA GLU A 171 5.39 -23.89 -8.00
C GLU A 171 5.00 -24.76 -6.82
N GLU A 172 5.62 -24.54 -5.66
CA GLU A 172 5.26 -25.25 -4.44
C GLU A 172 3.88 -24.81 -3.97
N HIS A 173 2.98 -25.75 -3.70
CA HIS A 173 1.64 -25.50 -3.15
C HIS A 173 1.52 -26.04 -1.74
N ARG A 174 0.85 -25.30 -0.87
CA ARG A 174 0.57 -25.75 0.49
C ARG A 174 -0.68 -25.06 1.05
N ARG A 175 -1.50 -25.83 1.74
CA ARG A 175 -2.52 -25.31 2.65
C ARG A 175 -1.86 -24.86 3.94
N MET A 176 -2.05 -23.60 4.30
CA MET A 176 -1.41 -23.00 5.48
C MET A 176 -2.39 -22.14 6.27
N VAL A 177 -2.19 -22.09 7.59
CA VAL A 177 -2.83 -21.09 8.45
C VAL A 177 -1.99 -19.83 8.37
N CYS A 178 -2.55 -18.80 7.74
CA CYS A 178 -1.81 -17.59 7.42
C CYS A 178 -2.64 -16.32 7.53
N ARG A 179 -1.94 -15.22 7.75
CA ARG A 179 -2.48 -13.86 7.76
C ARG A 179 -1.71 -12.98 6.80
N VAL A 180 -2.21 -11.77 6.61
CA VAL A 180 -1.51 -10.70 5.89
C VAL A 180 -1.05 -9.64 6.88
N ARG A 181 0.17 -9.13 6.71
CA ARG A 181 0.64 -7.91 7.38
C ARG A 181 0.35 -6.66 6.56
N THR A 182 0.33 -6.81 5.23
CA THR A 182 0.04 -5.73 4.27
C THR A 182 -0.90 -6.23 3.21
N ILE A 183 -1.75 -5.35 2.68
CA ILE A 183 -2.77 -5.71 1.69
C ILE A 183 -2.56 -4.85 0.44
N ALA A 184 -2.55 -5.51 -0.71
CA ALA A 184 -2.53 -4.89 -2.02
C ALA A 184 -3.50 -5.64 -2.94
N ASP A 185 -3.18 -5.74 -4.23
CA ASP A 185 -3.85 -6.70 -5.12
C ASP A 185 -3.56 -8.12 -4.63
N MET A 186 -4.49 -9.05 -4.91
CA MET A 186 -4.39 -10.44 -4.52
C MET A 186 -3.10 -11.11 -5.03
N ILE A 187 -2.65 -10.70 -6.21
CA ILE A 187 -1.47 -11.26 -6.88
C ILE A 187 -0.13 -10.77 -6.31
N SER A 188 -0.13 -9.74 -5.45
CA SER A 188 1.08 -9.20 -4.82
C SER A 188 1.04 -9.15 -3.29
N THR A 189 -0.08 -9.57 -2.70
CA THR A 189 -0.26 -9.69 -1.25
C THR A 189 0.40 -10.98 -0.73
N GLY A 190 1.48 -10.82 0.03
CA GLY A 190 2.22 -11.94 0.62
C GLY A 190 1.55 -12.48 1.89
N MET A 191 1.48 -13.80 1.99
CA MET A 191 0.96 -14.54 3.14
C MET A 191 2.08 -14.89 4.13
N ILE A 192 1.78 -14.77 5.42
CA ILE A 192 2.69 -15.12 6.52
C ILE A 192 2.04 -16.22 7.33
N GLU A 193 2.76 -17.34 7.52
CA GLU A 193 2.34 -18.42 8.41
C GLU A 193 2.27 -17.88 9.84
N SER A 194 1.08 -17.94 10.43
CA SER A 194 0.79 -17.28 11.71
C SER A 194 -0.44 -17.94 12.34
N PRO A 195 -0.46 -18.19 13.65
CA PRO A 195 -1.63 -18.66 14.37
C PRO A 195 -2.47 -17.52 15.00
N ALA A 196 -2.23 -16.25 14.63
CA ALA A 196 -2.83 -15.11 15.34
C ALA A 196 -4.35 -14.95 15.08
N GLU A 197 -5.16 -15.13 16.12
CA GLU A 197 -6.63 -15.03 16.05
C GLU A 197 -7.17 -13.78 16.74
N SER A 198 -6.33 -13.05 17.47
CA SER A 198 -6.66 -11.84 18.21
C SER A 198 -5.64 -10.71 18.01
N ILE A 199 -5.99 -9.49 18.46
CA ILE A 199 -5.05 -8.35 18.44
C ILE A 199 -3.85 -8.63 19.34
N ASP A 200 -4.06 -9.25 20.51
CA ASP A 200 -3.00 -9.66 21.43
C ASP A 200 -2.00 -10.62 20.77
N ASP A 201 -2.50 -11.60 20.01
CA ASP A 201 -1.64 -12.53 19.28
C ASP A 201 -0.79 -11.80 18.23
N ILE A 202 -1.38 -10.82 17.53
CA ILE A 202 -0.66 -10.03 16.53
C ILE A 202 0.41 -9.17 17.20
N ILE A 203 0.11 -8.50 18.31
CA ILE A 203 1.09 -7.68 19.06
C ILE A 203 2.25 -8.56 19.52
N ALA A 204 1.96 -9.74 20.10
CA ALA A 204 2.98 -10.69 20.54
C ALA A 204 3.86 -11.18 19.37
N GLU A 205 3.27 -11.46 18.22
CA GLU A 205 4.00 -11.85 17.01
C GLU A 205 4.88 -10.72 16.47
N VAL A 206 4.34 -9.50 16.36
CA VAL A 206 5.08 -8.32 15.86
C VAL A 206 6.26 -8.00 16.77
N ALA A 207 6.08 -8.09 18.09
CA ALA A 207 7.16 -7.89 19.06
C ALA A 207 8.32 -8.88 18.89
N ALA A 208 8.04 -10.09 18.39
CA ALA A 208 9.05 -11.13 18.12
C ALA A 208 9.62 -11.09 16.69
N ALA A 209 9.02 -10.31 15.79
CA ALA A 209 9.36 -10.31 14.37
C ALA A 209 10.71 -9.65 14.09
N ARG A 210 11.47 -10.23 13.15
CA ARG A 210 12.77 -9.69 12.68
C ARG A 210 12.74 -9.11 11.26
N VAL A 211 11.56 -9.05 10.67
CA VAL A 211 11.33 -8.59 9.30
C VAL A 211 10.30 -7.46 9.31
N THR A 212 10.52 -6.46 8.46
CA THR A 212 9.62 -5.30 8.34
C THR A 212 8.26 -5.71 7.79
N GLU A 213 7.23 -4.89 8.06
CA GLU A 213 5.85 -5.15 7.67
C GLU A 213 5.69 -5.46 6.17
N ARG A 214 6.33 -4.67 5.31
CA ARG A 214 6.28 -4.81 3.84
C ARG A 214 7.28 -5.80 3.27
N GLY A 215 8.09 -6.48 4.10
CA GLY A 215 9.15 -7.39 3.64
C GLY A 215 8.64 -8.59 2.82
N THR A 216 7.35 -8.94 2.97
CA THR A 216 6.71 -10.04 2.25
C THR A 216 5.89 -9.60 1.04
N ARG A 217 5.88 -8.32 0.67
CA ARG A 217 5.20 -7.85 -0.54
C ARG A 217 6.08 -8.02 -1.77
N ALA A 218 5.52 -8.59 -2.85
CA ALA A 218 6.31 -8.93 -4.04
C ALA A 218 6.82 -7.68 -4.78
N ASP A 219 6.00 -6.63 -4.83
CA ASP A 219 6.28 -5.38 -5.55
C ASP A 219 7.38 -4.49 -4.88
N ASP A 220 7.78 -4.83 -3.65
CA ASP A 220 8.65 -4.01 -2.79
C ASP A 220 10.08 -4.54 -2.68
N LYS A 221 10.43 -5.61 -3.39
CA LYS A 221 11.82 -6.12 -3.44
C LYS A 221 12.77 -5.27 -4.31
N ALA A 222 12.42 -4.02 -4.60
CA ALA A 222 13.20 -3.14 -5.47
C ALA A 222 14.31 -2.41 -4.69
N SER A 223 15.32 -1.88 -5.40
CA SER A 223 16.44 -1.14 -4.80
C SER A 223 16.02 0.26 -4.31
N GLU A 224 16.81 0.88 -3.43
CA GLU A 224 16.57 2.26 -2.94
C GLU A 224 16.41 3.29 -4.08
N ALA A 225 17.22 3.16 -5.15
CA ALA A 225 17.13 4.02 -6.33
C ALA A 225 15.74 3.96 -7.00
N ALA A 226 15.11 2.78 -6.99
CA ALA A 226 13.78 2.62 -7.56
C ALA A 226 12.70 3.41 -6.78
N MET A 227 12.92 3.71 -5.50
CA MET A 227 11.95 4.50 -4.73
C MET A 227 12.01 5.99 -5.07
N GLU A 228 13.20 6.55 -5.27
CA GLU A 228 13.33 7.94 -5.73
C GLU A 228 12.74 8.14 -7.13
N ASP A 229 12.96 7.19 -8.03
CA ASP A 229 12.37 7.25 -9.38
C ASP A 229 10.84 7.11 -9.34
N ARG A 230 10.30 6.25 -8.47
CA ARG A 230 8.85 6.18 -8.21
C ARG A 230 8.31 7.53 -7.70
N LYS A 231 9.01 8.22 -6.79
CA LYS A 231 8.57 9.54 -6.30
C LYS A 231 8.56 10.58 -7.41
N LYS A 232 9.57 10.60 -8.28
CA LYS A 232 9.60 11.49 -9.45
C LYS A 232 8.42 11.23 -10.39
N ALA A 233 8.02 9.97 -10.53
CA ALA A 233 6.83 9.59 -11.28
C ALA A 233 5.50 9.97 -10.58
N GLY A 234 5.53 10.49 -9.35
CA GLY A 234 4.35 10.88 -8.59
C GLY A 234 3.82 9.80 -7.63
N TYR A 235 4.60 8.74 -7.36
CA TYR A 235 4.28 7.76 -6.31
C TYR A 235 4.25 8.43 -4.93
N PHE A 236 3.33 7.93 -4.09
CA PHE A 236 2.79 8.51 -2.84
C PHE A 236 1.83 9.68 -3.04
#